data_AF-A0A0B6YN27-F1
#
_entry.id   AF-A0A0B6YN27-F1
#
_cell.length_a   1.000
_cell.length_b   1.000
_cell.length_c   1.000
_cell.angle_alpha   90.00
_cell.angle_beta   90.00
_cell.angle_gamma   90.00
#
_symmetry.space_group_name_H-M   'P 1'
#
loop_
_entity.id
_entity.type
_entity.pdbx_description
1 polymer ?
#
loop_
_entity_poly.entity_id
_entity_poly.type
_entity_poly.pdbx_seq_one_letter_code
_entity_poly.pdbx_strand_id
1 'polypeptide(L)'
;LDSWAGLGAASYIPVIYLNKEGDLTDREKIEINNLNAELVHKLKAQDTAFSTGHTDDDIVCVRFGLITLDTDVDELVSLVYSTGKEVEESSKFLESMSEMIRKGIEEANKELQRENTEKLLHEGVLRQVPVVSSLLNWFSPVKDQIKGRTF
;
A
#
# COMPACT_ATOMS: atom_id res chain seq x y z
N LEU A 1 -29.17 19.36 -6.48
CA LEU A 1 -28.35 20.54 -6.91
C LEU A 1 -29.12 21.88 -6.91
N ASP A 2 -30.35 21.93 -6.39
CA ASP A 2 -31.35 22.98 -6.71
C ASP A 2 -31.18 24.38 -6.08
N SER A 3 -30.08 24.67 -5.38
CA SER A 3 -29.91 25.96 -4.69
C SER A 3 -28.58 26.66 -4.91
N TRP A 4 -27.77 26.20 -5.86
CA TRP A 4 -26.44 26.76 -6.07
C TRP A 4 -26.36 27.62 -7.35
N ALA A 5 -26.03 28.90 -7.17
CA ALA A 5 -25.92 29.90 -8.24
C ALA A 5 -24.55 29.88 -8.95
N GLY A 6 -23.93 28.71 -9.10
CA GLY A 6 -22.68 28.53 -9.86
C GLY A 6 -22.92 28.05 -11.29
N LEU A 7 -21.85 27.99 -12.11
CA LEU A 7 -21.94 27.53 -13.51
C LEU A 7 -22.28 26.03 -13.62
N GLY A 8 -21.80 25.24 -12.66
CA GLY A 8 -22.02 23.80 -12.66
C GLY A 8 -20.98 23.06 -11.84
N ALA A 9 -21.08 21.74 -11.79
CA ALA A 9 -20.14 20.90 -11.07
C ALA A 9 -19.53 19.84 -11.99
N ALA A 10 -18.28 19.46 -11.72
CA ALA A 10 -17.59 18.39 -12.42
C ALA A 10 -16.94 17.43 -11.40
N SER A 11 -17.05 16.12 -11.65
CA SER A 11 -16.33 15.11 -10.88
C SER A 11 -15.27 14.47 -11.75
N TYR A 12 -14.09 14.27 -11.17
CA TYR A 12 -13.05 13.49 -11.80
C TYR A 12 -13.30 12.01 -11.53
N ILE A 13 -13.47 11.23 -12.60
CA ILE A 13 -13.66 9.78 -12.54
C ILE A 13 -12.47 9.12 -13.25
N PRO A 14 -11.62 8.38 -12.52
CA PRO A 14 -10.51 7.66 -13.12
C PRO A 14 -10.97 6.66 -14.20
N VAL A 15 -10.14 6.48 -15.23
CA VAL A 15 -10.48 5.66 -16.41
C VAL A 15 -10.78 4.20 -16.05
N ILE A 16 -10.18 3.70 -14.96
CA ILE A 16 -10.43 2.34 -14.44
C ILE A 16 -11.90 2.10 -14.06
N TYR A 17 -12.62 3.15 -13.67
CA TYR A 17 -14.04 3.06 -13.29
C TYR A 17 -14.98 3.39 -14.45
N LEU A 18 -14.51 4.06 -15.50
CA LEU A 18 -15.33 4.41 -16.68
C LEU A 18 -15.81 3.19 -17.48
N ASN A 19 -15.00 2.14 -17.54
CA ASN A 19 -15.31 0.93 -18.31
C ASN A 19 -15.97 -0.17 -17.49
N LYS A 20 -16.32 0.11 -16.23
CA LYS A 20 -16.93 -0.88 -15.35
C LYS A 20 -18.42 -0.99 -15.66
N GLU A 21 -18.86 -2.17 -16.04
CA GLU A 21 -20.29 -2.48 -16.17
C GLU A 21 -20.89 -2.70 -14.78
N GLY A 22 -21.76 -1.78 -14.35
CA GLY A 22 -22.45 -1.86 -13.06
C GLY A 22 -22.22 -0.64 -12.17
N ASP A 23 -22.90 -0.63 -11.03
CA ASP A 23 -22.84 0.50 -10.10
C ASP A 23 -21.53 0.50 -9.29
N LEU A 24 -21.07 1.68 -8.89
CA LEU A 24 -19.85 1.82 -8.07
C LEU A 24 -20.07 1.19 -6.69
N THR A 25 -19.13 0.36 -6.25
CA THR A 25 -19.17 -0.18 -4.88
C THR A 25 -18.84 0.91 -3.87
N ASP A 26 -19.29 0.76 -2.61
CA ASP A 26 -19.02 1.76 -1.56
C ASP A 26 -17.52 2.05 -1.38
N ARG A 27 -16.68 1.03 -1.52
CA ARG A 27 -15.22 1.17 -1.44
C ARG A 27 -14.68 2.07 -2.57
N GLU A 28 -15.19 1.89 -3.78
CA GLU A 28 -14.79 2.67 -4.95
C GLU A 28 -15.30 4.12 -4.85
N LYS A 29 -16.52 4.32 -4.33
CA LYS A 29 -17.04 5.66 -4.03
C LYS A 29 -16.14 6.38 -3.04
N ILE A 30 -15.67 5.70 -1.99
CA ILE A 30 -14.72 6.28 -1.03
C ILE A 30 -13.39 6.67 -1.70
N GLU A 31 -12.83 5.81 -2.55
CA GLU A 31 -11.60 6.10 -3.29
C GLU A 31 -11.76 7.32 -4.21
N ILE A 32 -12.84 7.36 -4.98
CA ILE A 32 -13.19 8.48 -5.86
C ILE A 32 -13.42 9.76 -5.07
N ASN A 33 -14.06 9.67 -3.90
CA ASN A 33 -14.32 10.81 -3.03
C ASN A 33 -13.05 11.38 -2.43
N ASN A 34 -12.14 10.53 -1.96
CA ASN A 34 -10.84 10.97 -1.45
C ASN A 34 -10.04 11.70 -2.55
N LEU A 35 -10.01 11.12 -3.75
CA LEU A 35 -9.34 11.72 -4.91
C LEU A 35 -9.94 13.08 -5.28
N ASN A 36 -11.27 13.16 -5.38
CA ASN A 36 -11.97 14.41 -5.70
C ASN A 36 -11.83 15.46 -4.57
N ALA A 37 -11.78 15.04 -3.31
CA ALA A 37 -11.55 15.95 -2.19
C ALA A 37 -10.15 16.58 -2.25
N GLU A 38 -9.13 15.78 -2.55
CA GLU A 38 -7.76 16.27 -2.73
C GLU A 38 -7.63 17.17 -3.96
N LEU A 39 -8.28 16.80 -5.07
CA LEU A 39 -8.40 17.63 -6.27
C LEU A 39 -9.01 19.00 -5.96
N VAL A 40 -10.16 19.04 -5.28
CA VAL A 40 -10.80 20.31 -4.87
C VAL A 40 -9.87 21.11 -3.97
N HIS A 41 -9.19 20.47 -3.01
CA HIS A 41 -8.25 21.15 -2.13
C HIS A 41 -7.12 21.82 -2.92
N LYS A 42 -6.57 21.12 -3.91
CA LYS A 42 -5.49 21.64 -4.76
C LYS A 42 -5.95 22.79 -5.66
N LEU A 43 -7.12 22.64 -6.29
CA LEU A 43 -7.72 23.71 -7.10
C LEU A 43 -8.05 24.94 -6.25
N LYS A 44 -8.58 24.75 -5.04
CA LYS A 44 -8.93 25.83 -4.12
C LYS A 44 -7.71 26.60 -3.60
N ALA A 45 -6.54 25.97 -3.55
CA ALA A 45 -5.29 26.63 -3.22
C ALA A 45 -4.81 27.58 -4.35
N GLN A 46 -5.18 27.28 -5.59
CA GLN A 46 -4.88 28.13 -6.75
C GLN A 46 -5.93 29.23 -6.94
N ASP A 47 -7.22 28.90 -6.77
CA ASP A 47 -8.32 29.85 -6.92
C ASP A 47 -9.47 29.54 -5.95
N THR A 48 -9.88 30.56 -5.20
CA THR A 48 -10.99 30.48 -4.24
C THR A 48 -12.36 30.28 -4.89
N ALA A 49 -12.48 30.44 -6.20
CA ALA A 49 -13.70 30.16 -6.96
C ALA A 49 -14.10 28.68 -6.94
N PHE A 50 -13.17 27.77 -6.64
CA PHE A 50 -13.46 26.33 -6.52
C PHE A 50 -13.97 25.96 -5.12
N SER A 51 -15.00 25.14 -5.08
CA SER A 51 -15.56 24.61 -3.83
C SER A 51 -15.94 23.14 -3.94
N THR A 52 -16.16 22.51 -2.78
CA THR A 52 -16.59 21.12 -2.71
C THR A 52 -18.10 21.04 -2.87
N GLY A 53 -18.55 20.10 -3.69
CA GLY A 53 -19.94 19.68 -3.81
C GLY A 53 -20.10 18.18 -3.69
N HIS A 54 -21.35 17.75 -3.63
CA HIS A 54 -21.75 16.36 -3.66
C HIS A 54 -22.82 16.17 -4.73
N THR A 55 -22.76 15.04 -5.44
CA THR A 55 -23.84 14.54 -6.30
C THR A 55 -24.90 13.81 -5.46
N ASP A 56 -26.01 13.41 -6.09
CA ASP A 56 -27.09 12.69 -5.41
C ASP A 56 -26.65 11.28 -4.94
N ASP A 57 -25.58 10.75 -5.54
CA ASP A 57 -24.95 9.46 -5.17
C ASP A 57 -23.84 9.59 -4.10
N ASP A 58 -23.77 10.75 -3.43
CA ASP A 58 -22.74 11.13 -2.46
C ASP A 58 -21.30 11.13 -3.03
N ILE A 59 -21.16 11.37 -4.33
CA ILE A 59 -19.84 11.51 -4.97
C ILE A 59 -19.39 12.96 -4.86
N VAL A 60 -18.15 13.17 -4.40
CA VAL A 60 -17.54 14.49 -4.29
C VAL A 60 -17.33 15.08 -5.69
N CYS A 61 -17.71 16.33 -5.86
CA CYS A 61 -17.57 17.08 -7.10
C CYS A 61 -16.95 18.46 -6.88
N VAL A 62 -16.24 18.96 -7.89
CA VAL A 62 -15.71 20.32 -7.95
C VAL A 62 -16.84 21.24 -8.40
N ARG A 63 -17.10 22.27 -7.60
CA ARG A 63 -18.09 23.31 -7.86
C ARG A 63 -17.40 24.59 -8.31
N PHE A 64 -17.69 25.04 -9.53
CA PHE A 64 -17.29 26.31 -10.14
C PHE A 64 -18.15 27.50 -9.66
N GLY A 65 -17.56 28.36 -8.83
CA GLY A 65 -18.17 29.56 -8.26
C GLY A 65 -18.24 30.76 -9.21
N LEU A 66 -18.05 31.97 -8.67
CA LEU A 66 -18.30 33.25 -9.31
C LEU A 66 -17.57 33.37 -10.66
N ILE A 67 -18.33 33.67 -11.72
CA ILE A 67 -17.85 33.66 -13.10
C ILE A 67 -18.08 35.00 -13.76
N THR A 68 -17.09 35.42 -14.54
CA THR A 68 -17.12 36.59 -15.42
C THR A 68 -17.53 36.16 -16.83
N LEU A 69 -18.07 37.07 -17.64
CA LEU A 69 -18.53 36.75 -19.01
C LEU A 69 -17.44 36.17 -19.93
N ASP A 70 -16.17 36.34 -19.56
CA ASP A 70 -15.00 35.89 -20.31
C ASP A 70 -14.45 34.52 -19.85
N THR A 71 -15.15 33.79 -18.98
CA THR A 71 -14.66 32.49 -18.49
C THR A 71 -14.75 31.43 -19.58
N ASP A 72 -13.60 30.93 -20.00
CA ASP A 72 -13.47 29.78 -20.91
C ASP A 72 -13.75 28.48 -20.14
N VAL A 73 -14.86 27.83 -20.49
CA VAL A 73 -15.29 26.56 -19.87
C VAL A 73 -14.35 25.41 -20.25
N ASP A 74 -13.82 25.41 -21.47
CA ASP A 74 -12.92 24.36 -21.93
C ASP A 74 -11.59 24.42 -21.18
N GLU A 75 -11.06 25.62 -20.94
CA GLU A 75 -9.88 25.82 -20.11
C GLU A 75 -10.12 25.36 -18.67
N LEU A 76 -11.29 25.67 -18.11
CA LEU A 76 -11.66 25.28 -16.75
C LEU A 76 -11.76 23.77 -16.58
N VAL A 77 -12.41 23.09 -17.53
CA VAL A 77 -12.50 21.62 -17.55
C VAL A 77 -11.12 21.00 -17.77
N SER A 78 -10.30 21.58 -18.64
CA SER A 78 -8.93 21.13 -18.87
C SER A 78 -8.06 21.27 -17.63
N LEU A 79 -8.22 22.35 -16.85
CA LEU A 79 -7.54 22.55 -15.58
C LEU A 79 -7.95 21.45 -14.59
N VAL A 80 -9.26 21.24 -14.38
CA VAL A 80 -9.76 20.19 -13.49
C VAL A 80 -9.25 18.81 -13.89
N TYR A 81 -9.27 18.50 -15.20
CA TYR A 81 -8.77 17.23 -15.71
C TYR A 81 -7.26 17.06 -15.48
N SER A 82 -6.47 18.07 -15.81
CA SER A 82 -5.01 18.08 -15.64
C SER A 82 -4.61 17.92 -14.18
N THR A 83 -5.24 18.69 -13.28
CA THR A 83 -5.01 18.58 -11.84
C THR A 83 -5.48 17.25 -11.28
N GLY A 84 -6.64 16.74 -11.73
CA GLY A 84 -7.16 15.44 -11.31
C GLY A 84 -6.22 14.29 -11.67
N LYS A 85 -5.67 14.34 -12.89
CA LYS A 85 -4.66 13.38 -13.34
C LYS A 85 -3.37 13.44 -12.53
N GLU A 86 -2.89 14.65 -12.22
CA GLU A 86 -1.69 14.84 -11.40
C GLU A 86 -1.89 14.30 -9.97
N VAL A 87 -3.07 14.52 -9.38
CA VAL A 87 -3.41 13.96 -8.07
C VAL A 87 -3.48 12.43 -8.15
N GLU A 88 -4.14 11.87 -9.17
CA GLU A 88 -4.21 10.41 -9.37
C GLU A 88 -2.82 9.78 -9.50
N GLU A 89 -1.92 10.38 -10.29
CA GLU A 89 -0.55 9.93 -10.46
C GLU A 89 0.26 10.04 -9.16
N SER A 90 0.07 11.13 -8.40
CA SER A 90 0.72 11.33 -7.10
C SER A 90 0.28 10.29 -6.07
N SER A 91 -1.02 9.98 -5.99
CA SER A 91 -1.53 8.94 -5.09
C SER A 91 -0.97 7.56 -5.45
N LYS A 92 -0.93 7.21 -6.74
CA LYS A 92 -0.33 5.94 -7.22
C LYS A 92 1.17 5.86 -6.94
N PHE A 93 1.89 6.98 -7.11
CA PHE A 93 3.31 7.05 -6.83
C PHE A 93 3.62 6.83 -5.34
N LEU A 94 2.82 7.41 -4.44
CA LEU A 94 2.96 7.21 -2.99
C LEU A 94 2.69 5.75 -2.59
N GLU A 95 1.67 5.11 -3.16
CA GLU A 95 1.38 3.69 -2.93
C GLU A 95 2.58 2.81 -3.36
N SER A 96 3.11 3.04 -4.57
CA SER A 96 4.24 2.29 -5.10
C SER A 96 5.52 2.47 -4.27
N MET A 97 5.81 3.68 -3.80
CA MET A 97 6.97 3.95 -2.95
C MET A 97 6.84 3.26 -1.59
N SER A 98 5.64 3.26 -0.99
CA SER A 98 5.35 2.55 0.26
C SER A 98 5.60 1.04 0.11
N GLU A 99 5.14 0.44 -0.99
CA GLU A 99 5.39 -0.97 -1.28
C GLU A 99 6.89 -1.28 -1.46
N MET A 100 7.63 -0.41 -2.15
CA MET A 100 9.07 -0.57 -2.34
C MET A 100 9.83 -0.47 -1.02
N ILE A 101 9.49 0.48 -0.15
CA ILE A 101 10.09 0.61 1.18
C ILE A 101 9.83 -0.64 2.02
N ARG A 102 8.58 -1.14 2.03
CA ARG A 102 8.24 -2.37 2.76
C ARG A 102 9.07 -3.56 2.29
N LYS A 103 9.18 -3.76 0.98
CA LYS A 103 10.02 -4.83 0.39
C LYS A 103 11.50 -4.65 0.74
N GLY A 104 12.02 -3.42 0.66
CA GLY A 104 13.40 -3.13 1.02
C GLY A 104 13.72 -3.45 2.49
N ILE A 105 12.80 -3.16 3.42
CA ILE A 105 12.94 -3.51 4.84
C ILE A 105 12.91 -5.04 5.03
N GLU A 106 12.00 -5.75 4.34
CA GLU A 106 11.93 -7.21 4.41
C GLU A 106 13.19 -7.88 3.85
N GLU A 107 13.70 -7.41 2.71
CA GLU A 107 14.94 -7.92 2.11
C GLU A 107 16.16 -7.61 2.98
N ALA A 108 16.27 -6.40 3.53
CA ALA A 108 17.35 -6.05 4.45
C ALA A 108 17.33 -6.91 5.72
N ASN A 109 16.14 -7.16 6.30
CA ASN A 109 16.01 -8.08 7.45
C ASN A 109 16.36 -9.52 7.09
N LYS A 110 16.01 -9.97 5.89
CA LYS A 110 16.35 -11.31 5.41
C LYS A 110 17.86 -11.46 5.21
N GLU A 111 18.51 -10.46 4.64
CA GLU A 111 19.97 -10.46 4.45
C GLU A 111 20.71 -10.39 5.79
N LEU A 112 20.24 -9.56 6.74
CA LEU A 112 20.76 -9.53 8.11
C LEU A 112 20.64 -10.89 8.81
N GLN A 113 19.52 -11.59 8.64
CA GLN A 113 19.36 -12.95 9.16
C GLN A 113 20.31 -13.94 8.47
N ARG A 114 20.48 -13.84 7.15
CA ARG A 114 21.40 -14.70 6.39
C ARG A 114 22.83 -14.50 6.85
N GLU A 115 23.30 -13.25 6.93
CA GLU A 115 24.62 -12.92 7.46
C GLU A 115 24.79 -13.38 8.91
N ASN A 116 23.76 -13.26 9.74
CA ASN A 116 23.80 -13.77 11.11
C ASN A 116 23.92 -15.31 11.12
N THR A 117 23.15 -16.03 10.30
CA THR A 117 23.26 -17.50 10.18
C THR A 117 24.61 -17.93 9.59
N GLU A 118 25.17 -17.18 8.64
CA GLU A 118 26.49 -17.44 8.07
C GLU A 118 27.60 -17.14 9.07
N LYS A 119 27.47 -16.07 9.87
CA LYS A 119 28.37 -15.81 11.01
C LYS A 119 28.26 -16.90 12.07
N LEU A 120 27.06 -17.37 12.42
CA LEU A 120 26.86 -18.48 13.36
C LEU A 120 27.46 -19.81 12.84
N LEU A 121 27.32 -20.06 11.53
CA LEU A 121 27.92 -21.22 10.85
C LEU A 121 29.44 -21.12 10.80
N HIS A 122 29.98 -19.91 10.55
CA HIS A 122 31.42 -19.66 10.47
C HIS A 122 32.11 -19.61 11.84
N GLU A 123 31.45 -19.04 12.85
CA GLU A 123 31.93 -19.00 14.25
C GLU A 123 31.74 -20.33 14.98
N GLY A 124 31.02 -21.30 14.39
CA GLY A 124 31.09 -22.70 14.77
C GLY A 124 30.61 -22.99 16.20
N VAL A 125 29.29 -23.01 16.41
CA VAL A 125 28.69 -23.84 17.48
C VAL A 125 28.72 -25.32 17.03
N LEU A 126 29.93 -25.85 16.82
CA LEU A 126 30.21 -27.28 16.65
C LEU A 126 30.56 -27.94 17.99
N ARG A 127 29.83 -27.61 19.06
CA ARG A 127 29.92 -28.37 20.31
C ARG A 127 28.54 -28.49 20.96
N GLN A 128 27.77 -29.50 20.58
CA GLN A 128 27.66 -30.75 21.36
C GLN A 128 26.41 -31.58 21.00
N VAL A 129 26.73 -32.76 20.46
CA VAL A 129 26.02 -34.06 20.53
C VAL A 129 24.74 -34.26 19.69
N PRO A 130 24.75 -35.21 18.72
CA PRO A 130 23.56 -35.58 17.97
C PRO A 130 22.57 -36.42 18.80
N VAL A 131 21.29 -36.10 18.65
CA VAL A 131 20.16 -36.81 19.26
C VAL A 131 19.82 -38.06 18.43
N VAL A 132 20.57 -39.15 18.58
CA VAL A 132 20.10 -40.50 18.18
C VAL A 132 20.66 -41.60 19.08
N SER A 133 20.25 -41.63 20.35
CA SER A 133 20.52 -42.76 21.26
C SER A 133 19.38 -43.79 21.27
N SER A 134 18.83 -44.14 20.11
CA SER A 134 17.92 -45.29 19.99
C SER A 134 17.96 -45.91 18.60
N LEU A 135 19.17 -46.26 18.14
CA LEU A 135 19.33 -47.39 17.24
C LEU A 135 20.27 -48.36 17.96
N LEU A 136 19.68 -49.09 18.91
CA LEU A 136 20.16 -50.37 19.43
C LEU A 136 20.84 -51.13 18.27
N ASN A 137 22.07 -51.62 18.46
CA ASN A 137 22.88 -52.41 17.49
C ASN A 137 23.91 -51.65 16.64
N TRP A 138 24.99 -51.18 17.24
CA TRP A 138 26.26 -51.20 16.48
C TRP A 138 27.38 -51.88 17.27
N PHE A 139 27.29 -53.20 17.38
CA PHE A 139 28.37 -54.13 17.77
C PHE A 139 28.60 -54.43 19.28
N SER A 140 27.62 -55.11 19.89
CA SER A 140 27.81 -56.15 20.94
C SER A 140 29.16 -56.93 20.81
N PRO A 141 29.87 -57.42 21.87
CA PRO A 141 29.30 -58.09 23.05
C PRO A 141 29.90 -57.73 24.42
N VAL A 142 29.03 -57.87 25.43
CA VAL A 142 29.28 -57.65 26.86
C VAL A 142 30.32 -58.66 27.36
N LYS A 143 31.45 -58.19 27.90
CA LYS A 143 32.52 -59.05 28.43
C LYS A 143 32.25 -59.46 29.88
N ASP A 144 32.51 -60.74 30.10
CA ASP A 144 32.23 -61.57 31.27
C ASP A 144 32.79 -61.09 32.62
N GLN A 145 32.11 -61.60 33.65
CA GLN A 145 32.49 -61.71 35.05
C GLN A 145 33.97 -62.10 35.27
N ILE A 146 34.69 -61.41 36.17
CA ILE A 146 35.71 -62.06 37.00
C ILE A 146 35.68 -61.49 38.44
N LYS A 147 35.33 -62.37 39.39
CA LYS A 147 35.53 -62.22 40.84
C LYS A 147 37.04 -62.24 41.17
N GLY A 148 37.49 -61.37 42.07
CA GLY A 148 38.81 -61.47 42.72
C GLY A 148 38.78 -60.82 44.10
N ARG A 149 39.25 -61.54 45.12
CA ARG A 149 39.11 -61.30 46.57
C ARG A 149 40.30 -60.52 47.14
N THR A 150 40.10 -60.01 48.36
CA THR A 150 40.99 -59.53 49.47
C THR A 150 42.52 -59.70 49.33
N PHE A 151 43.38 -58.88 49.96
CA PHE A 151 43.52 -58.61 51.40
C PHE A 151 43.77 -57.14 51.73
#